data_AF-A0A1C5ACH9-F1
#
_entry.id   AF-A0A1C5ACH9-F1
#
_cell.length_a   1.000
_cell.length_b   1.000
_cell.length_c   1.000
_cell.angle_alpha   90.00
_cell.angle_beta   90.00
_cell.angle_gamma   90.00
#
_symmetry.space_group_name_H-M   'P 1'
#
loop_
_entity.id
_entity.type
_entity.pdbx_description
1 polymer ?
#
loop_
_entity_poly.entity_id
_entity_poly.type
_entity_poly.pdbx_seq_one_letter_code
_entity_poly.pdbx_strand_id
1 'polypeptide(L)'
;MSRPGKTGSGGEPWVEIETPKPPPVRDPYAYWSEPPPELSARCFYWLRQIAEGWTPNASIGRKGYDDAAHWFGVYIWEYVNVVWPCLVEAERKQRNRREAAARLRERTAR
;
A
#
# COMPACT_ATOMS: atom_id res chain seq x y z
N MET A 1 11.52 19.11 11.70
CA MET A 1 11.87 18.13 10.65
C MET A 1 11.31 16.78 11.07
N SER A 2 10.18 16.36 10.49
CA SER A 2 9.57 15.05 10.83
C SER A 2 10.45 13.94 10.28
N ARG A 3 10.84 13.00 11.14
CA ARG A 3 11.58 11.81 10.72
C ARG A 3 10.63 10.91 9.93
N PRO A 4 11.06 10.38 8.78
CA PRO A 4 10.22 9.46 8.01
C PRO A 4 9.88 8.21 8.83
N GLY A 5 8.62 7.77 8.75
CA GLY A 5 8.20 6.51 9.35
C GLY A 5 8.83 5.36 8.57
N LYS A 6 9.54 4.45 9.25
CA LYS A 6 10.09 3.23 8.63
C LYS A 6 9.08 2.11 8.79
N THR A 7 8.60 1.53 7.70
CA THR A 7 7.84 0.26 7.76
C THR A 7 8.34 -0.68 6.67
N GLY A 8 8.65 -1.91 7.05
CA GLY A 8 9.02 -3.01 6.16
C GLY A 8 8.52 -4.33 6.73
N SER A 9 8.35 -5.33 5.88
CA SER A 9 8.17 -6.74 6.29
C SER A 9 9.43 -7.52 5.98
N GLY A 10 9.84 -8.42 6.88
CA GLY A 10 11.12 -9.13 6.89
C GLY A 10 11.67 -9.53 5.51
N GLY A 11 12.86 -9.02 5.21
CA GLY A 11 13.69 -9.44 4.07
C GLY A 11 13.89 -8.40 2.96
N GLU A 12 13.12 -7.30 2.93
CA GLU A 12 13.23 -6.26 1.89
C GLU A 12 13.83 -4.95 2.42
N PRO A 13 14.40 -4.09 1.54
CA PRO A 13 14.85 -2.76 1.89
C PRO A 13 13.70 -1.94 2.50
N TRP A 14 14.01 -1.21 3.57
CA TRP A 14 13.06 -0.31 4.21
C TRP A 14 12.63 0.79 3.23
N VAL A 15 11.32 0.89 2.97
CA VAL A 15 10.78 2.02 2.20
C VAL A 15 10.52 3.18 3.15
N GLU A 16 11.05 4.34 2.79
CA GLU A 16 10.85 5.57 3.53
C GLU A 16 9.43 6.08 3.29
N ILE A 17 8.61 6.13 4.34
CA ILE A 17 7.27 6.68 4.22
C ILE A 17 7.33 8.21 4.32
N GLU A 18 6.69 8.88 3.37
CA GLU A 18 6.53 10.35 3.38
C GLU A 18 5.78 10.83 4.63
N THR A 19 6.29 11.91 5.23
CA THR A 19 5.68 12.55 6.42
C THR A 19 5.62 14.08 6.25
N PRO A 20 4.57 14.75 6.78
CA PRO A 20 3.44 14.18 7.49
C PRO A 20 2.42 13.50 6.56
N LYS A 21 1.73 12.49 7.07
CA LYS A 21 0.63 11.84 6.36
C LYS A 21 -0.58 12.81 6.30
N PRO A 22 -1.17 13.10 5.12
CA PRO A 22 -2.35 13.97 5.00
C PRO A 22 -3.50 13.47 5.88
N PRO A 23 -4.37 14.29 6.50
CA PRO A 23 -5.41 13.80 7.43
C PRO A 23 -6.32 12.71 6.82
N PRO A 24 -6.87 11.78 7.63
CA PRO A 24 -7.85 10.82 7.13
C PRO A 24 -9.12 11.52 6.65
N VAL A 25 -9.87 10.86 5.76
CA VAL A 25 -11.24 11.29 5.43
C VAL A 25 -12.11 11.31 6.69
N ARG A 26 -13.05 12.25 6.77
CA ARG A 26 -13.91 12.43 7.96
C ARG A 26 -14.93 11.30 8.14
N ASP A 27 -15.49 10.84 7.03
CA ASP A 27 -16.48 9.77 7.00
C ASP A 27 -16.08 8.77 5.89
N PRO A 28 -15.53 7.59 6.23
CA PRO A 28 -15.15 6.58 5.25
C PRO A 28 -16.31 6.03 4.41
N TYR A 29 -17.55 6.13 4.89
CA TYR A 29 -18.75 5.59 4.23
C TYR A 29 -19.45 6.61 3.34
N ALA A 30 -19.04 7.88 3.35
CA ALA A 30 -19.62 8.93 2.51
C ALA A 30 -19.65 8.55 1.02
N TYR A 31 -18.69 7.72 0.59
CA TYR A 31 -18.62 7.13 -0.74
C TYR A 31 -18.43 5.63 -0.60
N TRP A 32 -19.55 4.90 -0.66
CA TRP A 32 -19.57 3.44 -0.60
C TRP A 32 -19.82 2.82 -1.99
N SER A 33 -20.95 3.15 -2.61
CA SER A 33 -21.38 2.58 -3.89
C SER A 33 -20.90 3.39 -5.10
N GLU A 34 -20.60 4.66 -4.91
CA GLU A 34 -20.25 5.60 -5.98
C GLU A 34 -18.86 6.20 -5.74
N PRO A 35 -18.12 6.54 -6.80
CA PRO A 35 -16.84 7.22 -6.66
C PRO A 35 -17.01 8.58 -5.99
N PRO A 36 -16.04 9.00 -5.14
CA PRO A 36 -15.96 10.40 -4.77
C PRO A 36 -15.70 11.27 -6.01
N PRO A 37 -16.19 12.52 -6.04
CA PRO A 37 -15.96 13.43 -7.17
C PRO A 37 -14.47 13.71 -7.40
N GLU A 38 -13.68 13.68 -6.32
CA GLU A 38 -12.23 13.76 -6.34
C GLU A 38 -11.65 12.74 -5.36
N LEU A 39 -10.51 12.13 -5.73
CA LEU A 39 -9.79 11.26 -4.81
C LEU A 39 -9.23 12.06 -3.62
N SER A 40 -9.33 11.48 -2.44
CA SER A 40 -8.82 12.04 -1.20
C SER A 40 -7.30 12.20 -1.25
N ALA A 41 -6.79 13.24 -0.58
CA ALA A 41 -5.35 13.43 -0.43
C ALA A 41 -4.64 12.21 0.18
N ARG A 42 -5.35 11.47 1.04
CA ARG A 42 -4.88 10.23 1.64
C ARG A 42 -4.79 9.09 0.62
N CYS A 43 -5.72 9.00 -0.33
CA CYS A 43 -5.65 8.04 -1.44
C CYS A 43 -4.40 8.29 -2.29
N PHE A 44 -4.18 9.54 -2.74
CA PHE A 44 -2.98 9.91 -3.49
C PHE A 44 -1.68 9.65 -2.74
N TYR A 45 -1.67 9.93 -1.44
CA TYR A 45 -0.54 9.63 -0.59
C TYR A 45 -0.17 8.14 -0.67
N TRP A 46 -1.13 7.23 -0.50
CA TRP A 46 -0.87 5.80 -0.53
C TRP A 46 -0.49 5.29 -1.91
N LEU A 47 -1.09 5.83 -2.98
CA LEU A 47 -0.68 5.52 -4.34
C LEU A 47 0.80 5.82 -4.59
N ARG A 48 1.29 6.97 -4.11
CA ARG A 48 2.72 7.30 -4.19
C ARG A 48 3.58 6.33 -3.39
N GLN A 49 3.21 6.04 -2.14
CA GLN A 49 3.96 5.09 -1.31
C GLN A 49 4.06 3.70 -1.97
N ILE A 50 2.96 3.20 -2.52
CA ILE A 50 2.92 1.90 -3.22
C ILE A 50 3.80 1.94 -4.48
N ALA A 51 3.77 3.04 -5.23
CA ALA A 51 4.63 3.22 -6.40
C ALA A 51 6.13 3.21 -6.04
N GLU A 52 6.50 3.77 -4.88
CA GLU A 52 7.85 3.71 -4.29
C GLU A 52 8.21 2.34 -3.69
N GLY A 53 7.28 1.36 -3.78
CA GLY A 53 7.52 -0.02 -3.37
C GLY A 53 7.05 -0.34 -1.96
N TRP A 54 6.33 0.56 -1.29
CA TRP A 54 5.72 0.27 0.00
C TRP A 54 4.65 -0.83 -0.15
N THR A 55 4.67 -1.78 0.78
CA THR A 55 3.65 -2.83 0.89
C THR A 55 3.19 -2.99 2.34
N PRO A 56 1.91 -3.37 2.55
CA PRO A 56 1.36 -3.56 3.87
C PRO A 56 1.99 -4.79 4.51
N ASN A 57 2.06 -4.81 5.84
CA ASN A 57 2.44 -6.02 6.56
C ASN A 57 1.29 -7.03 6.58
N ALA A 58 1.57 -8.27 6.98
CA ALA A 58 0.59 -9.35 7.03
C ALA A 58 -0.60 -9.09 7.97
N SER A 59 -0.49 -8.18 8.93
CA SER A 59 -1.61 -7.79 9.79
C SER A 59 -2.59 -6.89 9.01
N ILE A 60 -2.06 -5.90 8.30
CA ILE A 60 -2.87 -4.98 7.48
C ILE A 60 -3.48 -5.73 6.28
N GLY A 61 -2.71 -6.59 5.63
CA GLY A 61 -3.19 -7.36 4.46
C GLY A 61 -4.29 -8.38 4.76
N ARG A 62 -4.54 -8.71 6.05
CA ARG A 62 -5.62 -9.62 6.48
C ARG A 62 -6.91 -8.88 6.88
N LYS A 63 -6.90 -7.55 6.87
CA LYS A 63 -8.09 -6.76 7.22
C LYS A 63 -9.16 -6.90 6.13
N GLY A 64 -10.42 -6.93 6.53
CA GLY A 64 -11.53 -6.75 5.59
C GLY A 64 -11.54 -5.34 5.00
N TYR A 65 -12.28 -5.13 3.91
CA TYR A 65 -12.28 -3.86 3.18
C TYR A 65 -12.58 -2.64 4.06
N ASP A 66 -13.48 -2.81 5.03
CA ASP A 66 -13.89 -1.76 5.95
C ASP A 66 -12.75 -1.34 6.90
N ASP A 67 -12.26 -2.29 7.70
CA ASP A 67 -11.12 -2.10 8.62
C ASP A 67 -9.87 -1.57 7.91
N ALA A 68 -9.65 -2.04 6.67
CA ALA A 68 -8.54 -1.59 5.86
C ALA A 68 -8.74 -0.13 5.43
N ALA A 69 -9.90 0.24 4.88
CA ALA A 69 -10.19 1.63 4.51
C ALA A 69 -10.02 2.58 5.70
N HIS A 70 -10.48 2.19 6.88
CA HIS A 70 -10.24 2.93 8.14
C HIS A 70 -8.75 3.08 8.45
N TRP A 71 -7.96 2.01 8.34
CA TRP A 71 -6.52 2.06 8.57
C TRP A 71 -5.79 2.96 7.56
N PHE A 72 -6.16 2.85 6.28
CA PHE A 72 -5.63 3.70 5.22
C PHE A 72 -6.12 5.14 5.37
N GLY A 73 -7.28 5.37 6.01
CA GLY A 73 -7.89 6.68 6.22
C GLY A 73 -8.48 7.26 4.94
N VAL A 74 -8.97 6.40 4.06
CA VAL A 74 -9.55 6.72 2.74
C VAL A 74 -11.03 6.36 2.74
N TYR A 75 -11.77 6.79 1.72
CA TYR A 75 -13.14 6.29 1.54
C TYR A 75 -13.12 4.80 1.19
N ILE A 76 -14.16 4.08 1.58
CA ILE A 76 -14.22 2.62 1.34
C ILE A 76 -14.23 2.32 -0.16
N TRP A 77 -14.92 3.13 -0.94
CA TRP A 77 -14.86 3.05 -2.40
C TRP A 77 -13.42 3.20 -2.93
N GLU A 78 -12.63 4.14 -2.40
CA GLU A 78 -11.23 4.34 -2.81
C GLU A 78 -10.35 3.15 -2.44
N TYR A 79 -10.56 2.59 -1.24
CA TYR A 79 -9.81 1.41 -0.83
C TYR A 79 -10.03 0.26 -1.80
N VAL A 80 -11.29 -0.07 -2.07
CA VAL A 80 -11.67 -1.23 -2.89
C VAL A 80 -11.28 -1.05 -4.36
N ASN A 81 -11.49 0.14 -4.92
CA ASN A 81 -11.38 0.35 -6.37
C ASN A 81 -10.03 0.93 -6.82
N VAL A 82 -9.24 1.49 -5.89
CA VAL A 82 -8.00 2.20 -6.23
C VAL A 82 -6.82 1.62 -5.45
N VAL A 83 -6.86 1.69 -4.13
CA VAL A 83 -5.71 1.29 -3.30
C VAL A 83 -5.46 -0.22 -3.36
N TRP A 84 -6.50 -1.04 -3.16
CA TRP A 84 -6.38 -2.49 -3.14
C TRP A 84 -5.84 -3.08 -4.45
N PRO A 85 -6.36 -2.71 -5.64
CA PRO A 85 -5.79 -3.14 -6.91
C PRO A 85 -4.30 -2.80 -7.06
N CYS A 86 -3.88 -1.61 -6.62
CA CYS A 86 -2.47 -1.21 -6.64
C CYS A 86 -1.60 -2.06 -5.70
N LEU A 87 -2.12 -2.41 -4.50
CA LEU A 87 -1.42 -3.29 -3.57
C LEU A 87 -1.21 -4.69 -4.16
N VAL A 88 -2.26 -5.28 -4.73
CA VAL A 88 -2.20 -6.60 -5.38
C VAL A 88 -1.17 -6.61 -6.51
N GLU A 89 -1.14 -5.55 -7.33
CA GLU A 89 -0.16 -5.43 -8.41
C GLU A 89 1.28 -5.30 -7.87
N ALA A 90 1.48 -4.50 -6.82
CA ALA A 90 2.79 -4.33 -6.20
C ALA A 90 3.31 -5.64 -5.59
N GLU A 91 2.47 -6.39 -4.88
CA GLU A 91 2.81 -7.69 -4.31
C GLU A 91 3.17 -8.71 -5.40
N ARG A 92 2.40 -8.73 -6.50
CA ARG A 92 2.68 -9.58 -7.65
C ARG A 92 4.05 -9.28 -8.26
N LYS A 93 4.38 -8.00 -8.46
CA LYS A 93 5.68 -7.56 -8.97
C LYS A 93 6.82 -7.95 -8.02
N GLN A 94 6.64 -7.77 -6.71
CA GLN A 94 7.64 -8.16 -5.72
C GLN A 94 7.88 -9.67 -5.72
N ARG A 95 6.82 -10.49 -5.75
CA ARG A 95 6.94 -11.95 -5.84
C ARG A 95 7.73 -12.36 -7.07
N ASN A 96 7.41 -11.81 -8.24
CA ASN A 96 8.12 -12.11 -9.49
C ASN A 96 9.62 -11.74 -9.40
N ARG A 97 9.95 -10.60 -8.76
CA ARG A 97 11.34 -10.18 -8.53
C ARG A 97 12.08 -11.16 -7.62
N ARG A 98 11.44 -11.63 -6.53
CA ARG A 98 12.04 -12.62 -5.62
C ARG A 98 12.31 -13.95 -6.30
N GLU A 99 11.36 -14.44 -7.08
CA GLU A 99 11.54 -15.67 -7.86
C GLU A 99 12.65 -15.54 -8.90
N ALA A 100 12.72 -14.41 -9.60
CA ALA A 100 13.81 -14.12 -10.54
C ALA A 100 15.17 -14.07 -9.84
N ALA A 101 15.25 -13.43 -8.67
CA ALA A 101 16.47 -13.37 -7.87
C ALA A 101 16.90 -14.76 -7.35
N ALA A 102 15.96 -15.60 -6.92
CA ALA A 102 16.24 -16.97 -6.49
C ALA A 102 16.82 -17.82 -7.63
N ARG A 103 16.20 -17.78 -8.82
CA ARG A 103 16.68 -18.49 -10.02
C ARG A 103 18.08 -18.03 -10.44
N LEU A 104 18.35 -16.72 -10.35
CA LEU A 104 19.68 -16.19 -10.66
C LEU A 104 20.73 -16.73 -9.69
N ARG A 105 20.44 -16.76 -8.38
CA ARG A 105 21.34 -17.30 -7.35
C ARG A 105 21.66 -18.78 -7.58
N GLU A 106 20.64 -19.59 -7.88
CA GLU A 106 20.82 -21.01 -8.20
C GLU A 106 21.70 -21.24 -9.44
N ARG A 107 21.60 -20.37 -10.45
CA ARG A 107 22.42 -20.44 -11.66
C ARG A 107 23.87 -20.05 -11.41
N THR A 108 24.12 -19.05 -10.56
CA THR A 108 25.48 -18.60 -10.23
C THR A 108 26.20 -19.49 -9.22
N ALA A 109 25.48 -20.37 -8.52
CA ALA A 109 26.05 -21.33 -7.57
C ALA A 109 26.48 -22.67 -8.23
N ARG A 110 26.25 -22.82 -9.54
CA ARG A 110 26.70 -23.94 -10.37
C ARG A 110 27.88 -23.50 -11.23
#